data_AF-A0A1D8PC68-F1
#
_entry.id   AF-A0A1D8PC68-F1
#
_cell.length_a   1.000
_cell.length_b   1.000
_cell.length_c   1.000
_cell.angle_alpha   90.00
_cell.angle_beta   90.00
_cell.angle_gamma   90.00
#
_symmetry.space_group_name_H-M   'P 1'
#
loop_
_entity.id
_entity.type
_entity.pdbx_description
1 polymer ?
#
loop_
_entity_poly.entity_id
_entity_poly.type
_entity_poly.pdbx_seq_one_letter_code
_entity_poly.pdbx_strand_id
1 'polypeptide(L)'
;MPFSRTFATKSTIKNALSLEEFLFRSRAISIYRELCREIYKTHERQDLMRFLRDEFKVNSKQSDLQYRKYLLSQALNTINQMTASLGITIKKNL
;
A
#
# COMPACT_ATOMS: atom_id res chain seq x y z
N MET A 1 -32.43 -0.82 -33.09
CA MET A 1 -31.36 -1.84 -33.17
C MET A 1 -30.39 -1.64 -32.02
N PRO A 2 -30.30 -2.56 -31.03
CA PRO A 2 -29.39 -2.40 -29.91
C PRO A 2 -28.00 -2.94 -30.27
N PHE A 3 -26.98 -2.07 -30.17
CA PHE A 3 -25.58 -2.45 -30.33
C PHE A 3 -25.10 -3.21 -29.08
N SER A 4 -25.22 -4.53 -29.09
CA SER A 4 -24.54 -5.39 -28.12
C SER A 4 -23.03 -5.32 -28.36
N ARG A 5 -22.35 -4.32 -27.80
CA ARG A 5 -20.89 -4.27 -27.74
C ARG A 5 -20.41 -5.29 -26.72
N THR A 6 -20.36 -6.56 -27.12
CA THR A 6 -19.60 -7.57 -26.38
C THR A 6 -18.13 -7.23 -26.58
N PHE A 7 -17.55 -6.49 -25.64
CA PHE A 7 -16.11 -6.36 -25.56
C PHE A 7 -15.57 -7.75 -25.25
N ALA A 8 -15.08 -8.45 -26.28
CA ALA A 8 -14.27 -9.64 -26.08
C ALA A 8 -13.00 -9.17 -25.37
N THR A 9 -13.02 -9.16 -24.04
CA THR A 9 -11.85 -8.89 -23.22
C THR A 9 -10.93 -10.09 -23.39
N LYS A 10 -10.14 -10.10 -24.47
CA LYS A 10 -9.02 -11.03 -24.63
C LYS A 10 -8.26 -10.96 -23.31
N SER A 11 -8.27 -12.04 -22.53
CA SER A 11 -7.69 -12.03 -21.18
C SER A 11 -6.18 -11.92 -21.31
N THR A 12 -5.69 -10.69 -21.43
CA THR A 12 -4.26 -10.34 -21.47
C THR A 12 -3.62 -10.47 -20.09
N ILE A 13 -4.30 -11.12 -19.14
CA ILE A 13 -3.82 -11.43 -17.80
C ILE A 13 -2.77 -12.56 -17.91
N LYS A 14 -1.69 -12.32 -18.64
CA LYS A 14 -0.57 -13.25 -18.80
C LYS A 14 0.09 -13.60 -17.47
N ASN A 15 -0.15 -12.79 -16.43
CA ASN A 15 0.39 -12.97 -15.09
C ASN A 15 -0.72 -12.69 -14.06
N ALA A 16 -1.77 -13.52 -14.05
CA ALA A 16 -2.79 -13.41 -13.02
C ALA A 16 -2.12 -13.69 -11.66
N LEU A 17 -2.17 -12.71 -10.76
CA LEU A 17 -1.70 -12.90 -9.40
C LEU A 17 -2.51 -14.02 -8.73
N SER A 18 -1.88 -14.75 -7.81
CA SER A 18 -2.64 -15.62 -6.92
C SER A 18 -3.64 -14.78 -6.12
N LEU A 19 -4.76 -15.39 -5.71
CA LEU A 19 -5.78 -14.69 -4.92
C LEU A 19 -5.19 -14.05 -3.67
N GLU A 20 -4.26 -14.74 -2.99
CA GLU A 20 -3.61 -14.24 -1.79
C GLU A 20 -2.75 -13.01 -2.07
N GLU A 21 -1.97 -13.01 -3.15
CA GLU A 21 -1.20 -11.84 -3.58
C GLU A 21 -2.11 -10.68 -3.99
N PHE A 22 -3.23 -10.96 -4.66
CA PHE A 22 -4.19 -9.93 -5.05
C PHE A 22 -4.81 -9.25 -3.82
N LEU A 23 -5.25 -10.04 -2.84
CA LEU A 23 -5.81 -9.52 -1.57
C LEU A 23 -4.76 -8.74 -0.80
N PHE A 24 -3.53 -9.26 -0.71
CA PHE A 24 -2.42 -8.56 -0.07
C PHE A 24 -2.09 -7.23 -0.74
N ARG A 25 -1.95 -7.22 -2.07
CA ARG A 25 -1.68 -6.01 -2.86
C ARG A 25 -2.78 -4.96 -2.66
N SER A 26 -4.04 -5.39 -2.70
CA SER A 26 -5.19 -4.50 -2.49
C SER A 26 -5.16 -3.88 -1.09
N ARG A 27 -4.89 -4.69 -0.06
CA ARG A 27 -4.73 -4.20 1.32
C ARG A 27 -3.57 -3.23 1.44
N ALA A 28 -2.38 -3.60 0.94
CA ALA A 28 -1.19 -2.75 1.01
C ALA A 28 -1.42 -1.38 0.33
N ILE A 29 -2.11 -1.35 -0.81
CA ILE A 29 -2.46 -0.09 -1.50
C ILE A 29 -3.45 0.74 -0.66
N SER A 30 -4.45 0.13 -0.03
CA SER A 30 -5.38 0.87 0.84
C SER A 30 -4.62 1.55 1.98
N ILE A 31 -3.78 0.77 2.67
CA ILE A 31 -2.94 1.23 3.78
C ILE A 31 -2.03 2.37 3.33
N TYR A 32 -1.33 2.20 2.21
CA TYR A 32 -0.48 3.24 1.63
C TYR A 32 -1.25 4.56 1.45
N ARG A 33 -2.43 4.48 0.80
CA ARG A 33 -3.24 5.67 0.51
C ARG A 33 -3.78 6.33 1.77
N GLU A 34 -4.19 5.55 2.76
CA GLU A 34 -4.64 6.07 4.05
C GLU A 34 -3.52 6.78 4.79
N LEU A 35 -2.35 6.15 4.92
CA LEU A 35 -1.19 6.76 5.56
C LEU A 35 -0.75 8.02 4.83
N CYS A 36 -0.76 8.03 3.49
CA CYS A 36 -0.47 9.25 2.72
C CYS A 36 -1.42 10.38 3.14
N ARG A 37 -2.73 10.13 3.18
CA ARG A 37 -3.73 11.14 3.57
C ARG A 37 -3.50 11.66 4.98
N GLU A 38 -3.14 10.81 5.93
CA GLU A 38 -2.85 11.23 7.30
C GLU A 38 -1.55 12.03 7.38
N ILE A 39 -0.48 11.56 6.72
CA ILE A 39 0.81 12.27 6.68
C ILE A 39 0.65 13.66 6.04
N TYR A 40 -0.16 13.80 5.00
CA TYR A 40 -0.40 15.12 4.36
C TYR A 40 -1.00 16.17 5.30
N LYS A 41 -1.65 15.77 6.40
CA LYS A 41 -2.18 16.67 7.43
C LYS A 41 -1.11 17.16 8.42
N THR A 42 0.05 16.50 8.45
CA THR A 42 1.13 16.78 9.40
C THR A 42 2.07 17.87 8.89
N HIS A 43 2.74 18.56 9.81
CA HIS A 43 3.77 19.56 9.45
C HIS A 43 5.02 18.86 8.86
N GLU A 44 5.47 17.77 9.49
CA GLU A 44 6.62 16.93 9.11
C GLU A 44 6.32 15.95 7.96
N ARG A 45 5.44 16.34 7.04
CA ARG A 45 4.97 15.46 5.97
C ARG A 45 6.07 15.03 5.01
N GLN A 46 7.11 15.83 4.81
CA GLN A 46 8.14 15.57 3.80
C GLN A 46 8.94 14.31 4.14
N ASP A 47 9.46 14.24 5.36
CA ASP A 47 10.28 13.12 5.83
C ASP A 47 9.46 11.85 5.97
N LEU A 48 8.25 11.96 6.55
CA LEU A 48 7.32 10.84 6.67
C LEU A 48 6.91 10.28 5.29
N MET A 49 6.62 11.16 4.31
CA MET A 49 6.28 10.72 2.95
C MET A 49 7.46 10.07 2.24
N ARG A 50 8.68 10.59 2.44
CA ARG A 50 9.90 10.01 1.86
C ARG A 50 10.12 8.60 2.40
N PHE A 51 10.11 8.46 3.72
CA PHE A 51 10.21 7.17 4.39
C PHE A 51 9.16 6.18 3.88
N LEU A 52 7.89 6.61 3.86
CA LEU A 52 6.79 5.75 3.43
C LEU A 52 6.93 5.32 1.96
N ARG A 53 7.34 6.21 1.06
CA ARG A 53 7.58 5.87 -0.34
C ARG A 53 8.71 4.86 -0.49
N ASP A 54 9.79 5.02 0.28
CA ASP A 54 10.94 4.12 0.22
C ASP A 54 10.57 2.71 0.72
N GLU A 55 9.87 2.60 1.85
CA GLU A 55 9.41 1.31 2.40
C GLU A 55 8.48 0.56 1.43
N PHE A 56 7.48 1.24 0.86
CA PHE A 56 6.55 0.61 -0.09
C PHE A 56 7.22 0.26 -1.43
N LYS A 57 8.26 1.00 -1.83
CA LYS A 57 9.08 0.66 -3.00
C LYS A 57 9.90 -0.60 -2.77
N VAL A 58 10.46 -0.79 -1.56
CA VAL A 58 11.15 -2.03 -1.19
C VAL A 58 10.17 -3.21 -1.18
N ASN A 59 9.00 -3.03 -0.57
CA ASN A 59 7.95 -4.07 -0.51
C ASN A 59 7.51 -4.52 -1.92
N SER A 60 7.30 -3.57 -2.85
CA SER A 60 6.91 -3.89 -4.22
C SER A 60 7.96 -4.69 -5.00
N LYS A 61 9.25 -4.59 -4.66
CA LYS A 61 10.34 -5.29 -5.35
C LYS A 61 10.55 -6.71 -4.85
N GLN A 62 10.16 -7.01 -3.62
CA GLN A 62 10.32 -8.36 -3.08
C GLN A 62 9.42 -9.35 -3.85
N SER A 63 9.87 -10.58 -4.09
CA SER A 63 9.06 -11.64 -4.70
C SER A 63 8.20 -12.38 -3.66
N ASP A 64 8.79 -12.76 -2.53
CA ASP A 64 8.13 -13.57 -1.51
C ASP A 64 7.01 -12.84 -0.76
N LEU A 65 5.83 -13.45 -0.72
CA LEU A 65 4.63 -12.90 -0.11
C LEU A 65 4.75 -12.80 1.43
N GLN A 66 5.36 -13.78 2.09
CA GLN A 66 5.49 -13.76 3.54
C GLN A 66 6.42 -12.63 3.99
N TYR A 67 7.54 -12.46 3.30
CA TYR A 67 8.44 -11.34 3.54
C TYR A 67 7.79 -9.99 3.24
N ARG A 68 6.96 -9.88 2.20
CA ARG A 68 6.18 -8.66 1.92
C ARG A 68 5.23 -8.29 3.07
N LYS A 69 4.55 -9.30 3.65
CA LYS A 69 3.69 -9.10 4.84
C LYS A 69 4.52 -8.62 6.03
N TYR A 70 5.67 -9.25 6.28
CA TYR A 70 6.60 -8.84 7.32
C TYR A 70 7.06 -7.38 7.13
N LEU A 71 7.51 -7.01 5.94
CA LEU A 71 7.93 -5.64 5.62
C LEU A 71 6.79 -4.64 5.82
N LEU A 72 5.56 -4.99 5.41
CA LEU A 72 4.40 -4.12 5.63
C LEU A 72 4.14 -3.90 7.12
N SER A 73 4.18 -4.96 7.93
CA SER A 73 4.04 -4.86 9.39
C SER A 73 5.17 -4.05 10.03
N GLN A 74 6.41 -4.23 9.58
CA GLN A 74 7.56 -3.44 10.04
C GLN A 74 7.40 -1.96 9.69
N ALA A 75 7.08 -1.63 8.44
CA ALA A 75 6.86 -0.25 8.00
C ALA A 75 5.76 0.44 8.82
N LEU A 76 4.66 -0.28 9.12
CA LEU A 76 3.60 0.23 9.99
C LEU A 76 4.08 0.50 11.41
N ASN A 77 4.87 -0.40 11.99
CA ASN A 77 5.44 -0.20 13.32
C ASN A 77 6.39 1.00 13.35
N THR A 78 7.27 1.12 12.36
CA THR A 78 8.20 2.24 12.24
C THR A 78 7.48 3.57 12.08
N ILE A 79 6.43 3.64 11.24
CA ILE A 79 5.62 4.86 11.09
C ILE A 79 4.94 5.22 12.40
N ASN A 80 4.39 4.25 13.13
CA ASN A 80 3.79 4.49 14.44
C ASN A 80 4.81 5.04 15.45
N GLN A 81 6.05 4.55 15.42
CA GLN A 81 7.14 5.04 16.27
C GLN A 81 7.56 6.47 15.89
N MET A 82 7.77 6.74 14.59
CA MET A 82 8.12 8.07 14.08
C MET A 82 7.04 9.11 14.41
N THR A 83 5.78 8.73 14.28
CA THR A 83 4.66 9.65 14.58
C THR A 83 4.48 9.88 16.07
N ALA A 84 4.68 8.86 16.90
CA ALA A 84 4.69 9.00 18.35
C ALA A 84 5.81 9.95 18.82
N SER A 85 7.02 9.87 18.26
CA SER A 85 8.11 10.80 18.60
C SER A 85 7.83 12.25 18.18
N LEU A 86 7.02 12.45 17.13
CA LEU A 86 6.62 13.78 16.66
C LEU A 86 5.37 14.32 17.40
N GLY A 87 4.81 13.56 18.34
CA GLY A 87 3.55 13.92 19.02
C GLY A 87 2.32 13.86 18.11
N ILE A 88 2.41 13.19 16.96
CA ILE A 88 1.34 13.05 15.98
C ILE A 88 0.67 11.68 16.15
N THR A 89 -0.65 11.64 16.23
CA THR A 89 -1.40 10.38 16.23
C THR A 89 -1.99 10.12 14.85
N ILE A 90 -1.44 9.14 14.12
CA ILE A 90 -2.08 8.61 12.91
C ILE A 90 -3.24 7.71 13.34
N LYS A 91 -4.47 8.04 12.94
CA LYS A 91 -5.64 7.19 13.22
C LYS A 91 -5.47 5.82 12.53
N LYS A 92 -5.34 4.77 13.34
CA LYS A 92 -5.39 3.37 12.90
C LYS A 92 -6.82 3.01 12.52
N ASN A 93 -7.16 3.05 11.24
CA ASN A 93 -8.29 2.27 10.71
C ASN A 93 -7.76 0.98 10.02
N LEU A 94 -6.74 0.35 10.62
CA LEU A 94 -6.07 -0.85 10.09
C LEU A 94 -6.67 -2.15 10.63
#